data_AF-A0A653MIH2-F1
#
_entry.id   AF-A0A653MIH2-F1
#
_cell.length_a   1.000
_cell.length_b   1.000
_cell.length_c   1.000
_cell.angle_alpha   90.00
_cell.angle_beta   90.00
_cell.angle_gamma   90.00
#
_symmetry.space_group_name_H-M   'P 1'
#
loop_
_entity.id
_entity.type
_entity.pdbx_description
1 polymer ?
#
loop_
_entity_poly.entity_id
_entity_poly.type
_entity_poly.pdbx_seq_one_letter_code
_entity_poly.pdbx_strand_id
1 'polypeptide(L)'
;MTETTVHHHQFDIVIIGAGGAGMRAAIEAGPKAKTAVISKLYPTRSHTGAAQGGMAAALANVEEDSWEWHTFDTIKGGDYLVDQDAAEILAKEAIDAVIDLENMGLPFNRTPEGKIDQRRFGGHTRDHGKSPVRRACYAADRTGHMILQTLFQNCVKLGVEFYNEFYALDLIMVDVVGEDGVTRQQPAGVVAFELATGELHVFHAKAMIFATGGFGKMYKTTSNAHTLTGDGVGIVWRKGLPLEDMEFFQFHPTGLAGLGILLTEGARGEGAILRNASGERFMERYAPTIKDLAPRDIVARCMVQEVAEGRGAGPNKDYVLLDCTHLGAEVLETKLPDITEFARTYLGVDPVVEPVPVMPTAHYAMGGIPTNVKAEVLYDNTTVVPGLYAAGECACVSVHGSNRLGTNSLLDINVFGKRSGNNAAEWVQTAEFLPLPEDPAAGVRGMLDQLRASTGTERVSALRKELQEEMDKNAQVFRTDESLARVTETLHTLRNRFMQVSVQDKGKRFNTDLLEAVELGFLLDLAEVVVYSARNRKESRGGHMRDDYPKRDDENYMQHTMAYLTGDPHSSLADDHITLDWKPVVITRYQPMERKY
;
A
#
# COMPACT_ATOMS: atom_id res chain seq x y z
N MET A 1 21.24 16.52 -29.80
CA MET A 1 20.03 16.48 -28.95
C MET A 1 19.97 17.81 -28.22
N THR A 2 18.82 18.47 -28.16
CA THR A 2 18.68 19.69 -27.35
C THR A 2 18.80 19.32 -25.88
N GLU A 3 19.66 20.03 -25.16
CA GLU A 3 19.89 19.86 -23.73
C GLU A 3 18.56 19.88 -22.97
N THR A 4 18.36 18.93 -22.05
CA THR A 4 17.14 18.87 -21.24
C THR A 4 17.20 20.00 -20.21
N THR A 5 16.26 20.94 -20.31
CA THR A 5 16.13 22.06 -19.37
C THR A 5 15.82 21.55 -17.97
N VAL A 6 16.49 22.14 -16.98
CA VAL A 6 16.29 21.86 -15.55
C VAL A 6 15.77 23.12 -14.87
N HIS A 7 14.59 23.03 -14.25
CA HIS A 7 13.99 24.11 -13.47
C HIS A 7 14.26 23.90 -11.99
N HIS A 8 14.51 24.98 -11.25
CA HIS A 8 14.78 24.93 -9.83
C HIS A 8 13.65 25.57 -9.04
N HIS A 9 13.18 24.86 -8.02
CA HIS A 9 12.13 25.27 -7.10
C HIS A 9 12.66 25.18 -5.68
N GLN A 10 12.16 26.05 -4.80
CA GLN A 10 12.49 26.00 -3.37
C GLN A 10 11.22 26.13 -2.53
N PHE A 11 11.02 25.15 -1.66
CA PHE A 11 9.87 24.99 -0.77
C PHE A 11 10.35 24.59 0.62
N ASP A 12 9.58 24.89 1.67
CA ASP A 12 9.90 24.36 3.01
C ASP A 12 9.64 22.86 3.03
N ILE A 13 8.49 22.44 2.48
CA ILE A 13 8.03 21.05 2.45
C ILE A 13 7.67 20.65 1.02
N VAL A 14 8.13 19.45 0.61
CA VAL A 14 7.71 18.80 -0.63
C VAL A 14 7.03 17.48 -0.30
N ILE A 15 5.76 17.35 -0.70
CA ILE A 15 4.97 16.12 -0.54
C ILE A 15 4.97 15.38 -1.87
N ILE A 16 5.34 14.10 -1.85
CA ILE A 16 5.43 13.24 -3.05
C ILE A 16 4.27 12.25 -3.02
N GLY A 17 3.23 12.56 -3.78
CA GLY A 17 1.98 11.80 -3.86
C GLY A 17 0.77 12.63 -3.43
N ALA A 18 -0.32 12.51 -4.19
CA ALA A 18 -1.57 13.23 -3.94
C ALA A 18 -2.76 12.28 -3.71
N GLY A 19 -2.48 11.10 -3.13
CA GLY A 19 -3.50 10.23 -2.54
C GLY A 19 -4.04 10.79 -1.23
N GLY A 20 -4.83 10.00 -0.50
CA GLY A 20 -5.40 10.48 0.76
C GLY A 20 -4.34 10.89 1.80
N ALA A 21 -3.23 10.15 1.93
CA ALA A 21 -2.16 10.50 2.88
C ALA A 21 -1.47 11.82 2.52
N GLY A 22 -1.09 11.98 1.25
CA GLY A 22 -0.39 13.19 0.79
C GLY A 22 -1.27 14.43 0.84
N MET A 23 -2.54 14.33 0.44
CA MET A 23 -3.47 15.46 0.56
C MET A 23 -3.82 15.77 2.02
N ARG A 24 -3.93 14.76 2.88
CA ARG A 24 -4.11 15.01 4.32
C ARG A 24 -2.90 15.73 4.92
N ALA A 25 -1.67 15.31 4.57
CA ALA A 25 -0.46 16.01 4.99
C ALA A 25 -0.43 17.46 4.47
N ALA A 26 -0.83 17.69 3.22
CA ALA A 26 -0.88 19.02 2.62
C ALA A 26 -1.88 19.96 3.33
N ILE A 27 -3.04 19.44 3.76
CA ILE A 27 -4.03 20.21 4.52
C ILE A 27 -3.46 20.70 5.86
N GLU A 28 -2.65 19.89 6.53
CA GLU A 28 -2.05 20.25 7.81
C GLU A 28 -0.82 21.17 7.66
N ALA A 29 0.02 20.91 6.66
CA ALA A 29 1.28 21.60 6.42
C ALA A 29 1.12 22.92 5.68
N GLY A 30 0.23 22.99 4.69
CA GLY A 30 0.04 24.14 3.81
C GLY A 30 -0.20 25.48 4.53
N PRO A 31 -1.02 25.52 5.60
CA PRO A 31 -1.22 26.76 6.37
C PRO A 31 0.00 27.22 7.19
N LYS A 32 1.01 26.35 7.39
CA LYS A 32 2.12 26.54 8.34
C LYS A 32 3.48 26.71 7.66
N ALA A 33 3.63 26.22 6.43
CA ALA A 33 4.90 26.25 5.69
C ALA A 33 4.66 26.29 4.17
N LYS A 34 5.62 26.84 3.42
CA LYS A 34 5.55 26.86 1.95
C LYS A 34 5.66 25.45 1.41
N THR A 35 4.53 24.89 0.98
CA THR A 35 4.39 23.46 0.67
C THR A 35 4.03 23.23 -0.79
N ALA A 36 4.75 22.33 -1.47
CA ALA A 36 4.41 21.82 -2.80
C ALA A 36 3.95 20.36 -2.72
N VAL A 37 2.98 19.99 -3.55
CA VAL A 37 2.57 18.59 -3.75
C VAL A 37 2.90 18.15 -5.16
N ILE A 38 3.78 17.16 -5.29
CA ILE A 38 4.17 16.55 -6.56
C ILE A 38 3.35 15.27 -6.73
N SER A 39 2.71 15.09 -7.88
CA SER A 39 2.00 13.84 -8.18
C SER A 39 2.11 13.46 -9.64
N LYS A 40 2.39 12.18 -9.92
CA LYS A 40 2.39 11.66 -11.28
C LYS A 40 0.99 11.56 -11.91
N LEU A 41 -0.06 11.79 -11.12
CA LEU A 41 -1.45 11.82 -11.56
C LEU A 41 -2.10 13.13 -11.16
N TYR A 42 -3.24 13.45 -11.77
CA TYR A 42 -4.17 14.38 -11.16
C TYR A 42 -4.68 13.80 -9.81
N PRO A 43 -4.76 14.58 -8.71
CA PRO A 43 -4.98 14.06 -7.36
C PRO A 43 -6.15 13.09 -7.21
N THR A 44 -7.29 13.40 -7.82
CA THR A 44 -8.51 12.58 -7.77
C THR A 44 -8.45 11.28 -8.59
N ARG A 45 -7.32 10.99 -9.25
CA ARG A 45 -7.05 9.72 -9.95
C ARG A 45 -6.23 8.74 -9.10
N SER A 46 -5.79 9.17 -7.92
CA SER A 46 -5.05 8.32 -6.98
C SER A 46 -5.86 7.10 -6.55
N HIS A 47 -5.18 5.98 -6.27
CA HIS A 47 -5.82 4.71 -5.96
C HIS A 47 -6.71 4.73 -4.71
N THR A 48 -6.51 5.67 -3.78
CA THR A 48 -7.43 5.91 -2.65
C THR A 48 -8.89 6.03 -3.12
N GLY A 49 -9.13 6.61 -4.30
CA GLY A 49 -10.47 6.79 -4.86
C GLY A 49 -11.19 5.47 -5.20
N ALA A 50 -10.46 4.37 -5.31
CA ALA A 50 -11.00 3.03 -5.55
C ALA A 50 -11.34 2.26 -4.26
N ALA A 51 -11.04 2.82 -3.07
CA ALA A 51 -11.39 2.14 -1.82
C ALA A 51 -12.90 2.19 -1.57
N GLN A 52 -13.48 1.05 -1.20
CA GLN A 52 -14.93 0.89 -1.13
C GLN A 52 -15.46 0.86 0.30
N GLY A 53 -15.02 -0.15 1.06
CA GLY A 53 -15.74 -0.67 2.23
C GLY A 53 -15.94 0.24 3.43
N GLY A 54 -15.04 1.19 3.69
CA GLY A 54 -15.18 2.12 4.83
C GLY A 54 -13.86 2.51 5.49
N MET A 55 -13.99 3.28 6.58
CA MET A 55 -12.93 3.71 7.49
C MET A 55 -13.34 3.37 8.93
N ALA A 56 -12.51 2.63 9.67
CA ALA A 56 -12.84 2.24 11.04
C ALA A 56 -12.70 3.42 12.02
N ALA A 57 -13.68 3.60 12.90
CA ALA A 57 -13.55 4.42 14.10
C ALA A 57 -14.57 3.97 15.16
N ALA A 58 -14.15 3.86 16.41
CA ALA A 58 -15.02 3.46 17.53
C ALA A 58 -15.93 4.63 17.98
N LEU A 59 -16.81 5.10 17.08
CA LEU A 59 -17.75 6.21 17.34
C LEU A 59 -18.92 5.82 18.25
N ALA A 60 -19.20 4.52 18.37
CA ALA A 60 -20.33 3.98 19.10
C ALA A 60 -21.69 4.59 18.70
N ASN A 61 -21.89 4.87 17.39
CA ASN A 61 -23.12 5.50 16.90
C ASN A 61 -24.30 4.52 16.80
N VAL A 62 -24.02 3.24 16.52
CA VAL A 62 -25.04 2.20 16.28
C VAL A 62 -25.08 1.12 17.36
N GLU A 63 -23.96 0.89 18.05
CA GLU A 63 -23.81 -0.02 19.19
C GLU A 63 -22.60 0.40 20.03
N GLU A 64 -22.50 -0.09 21.27
CA GLU A 64 -21.38 0.21 22.16
C GLU A 64 -20.05 -0.27 21.55
N ASP A 65 -19.03 0.57 21.62
CA ASP A 65 -17.70 0.31 21.07
C ASP A 65 -16.61 1.02 21.90
N SER A 66 -15.36 0.59 21.74
CA SER A 66 -14.19 1.17 22.40
C SER A 66 -12.97 1.14 21.49
N TRP A 67 -12.18 2.21 21.52
CA TRP A 67 -10.88 2.26 20.84
C TRP A 67 -9.94 1.17 21.36
N GLU A 68 -10.06 0.74 22.62
CA GLU A 68 -9.24 -0.36 23.16
C GLU A 68 -9.51 -1.69 22.44
N TRP A 69 -10.78 -1.95 22.10
CA TRP A 69 -11.16 -3.13 21.33
C TRP A 69 -10.62 -3.06 19.91
N HIS A 70 -10.65 -1.87 19.30
CA HIS A 70 -10.05 -1.64 17.98
C HIS A 70 -8.53 -1.79 18.00
N THR A 71 -7.84 -1.33 19.04
CA THR A 71 -6.41 -1.58 19.24
C THR A 71 -6.13 -3.08 19.33
N PHE A 72 -6.89 -3.82 20.15
CA PHE A 72 -6.74 -5.27 20.27
C PHE A 72 -6.97 -5.99 18.93
N ASP A 73 -8.06 -5.66 18.22
CA ASP A 73 -8.37 -6.23 16.92
C ASP A 73 -7.24 -5.97 15.92
N THR A 74 -6.68 -4.76 15.92
CA THR A 74 -5.59 -4.39 15.01
C THR A 74 -4.33 -5.22 15.29
N ILE A 75 -3.94 -5.36 16.56
CA ILE A 75 -2.77 -6.15 16.98
C ILE A 75 -2.95 -7.64 16.68
N LYS A 76 -4.10 -8.21 17.06
CA LYS A 76 -4.44 -9.61 16.73
C LYS A 76 -4.57 -9.80 15.21
N GLY A 77 -5.07 -8.79 14.51
CA GLY A 77 -5.28 -8.75 13.07
C GLY A 77 -3.97 -8.86 12.31
N GLY A 78 -2.96 -8.09 12.70
CA GLY A 78 -1.60 -8.11 12.15
C GLY A 78 -0.70 -9.22 12.71
N ASP A 79 -1.29 -10.19 13.42
CA ASP A 79 -0.64 -11.40 13.94
C ASP A 79 0.55 -11.09 14.86
N TYR A 80 0.36 -10.10 15.74
CA TYR A 80 1.33 -9.64 16.74
C TYR A 80 2.63 -9.06 16.18
N LEU A 81 2.69 -8.80 14.87
CA LEU A 81 3.77 -8.02 14.23
C LEU A 81 3.38 -6.54 14.07
N VAL A 82 2.45 -6.04 14.89
CA VAL A 82 2.02 -4.65 14.90
C VAL A 82 2.70 -3.97 16.07
N ASP A 83 3.29 -2.80 15.83
CA ASP A 83 3.80 -1.94 16.89
C ASP A 83 2.62 -1.41 17.72
N GLN A 84 2.54 -1.83 18.99
CA GLN A 84 1.32 -1.64 19.77
C GLN A 84 1.06 -0.19 20.15
N ASP A 85 2.11 0.61 20.28
CA ASP A 85 2.02 2.06 20.45
C ASP A 85 1.43 2.73 19.19
N ALA A 86 1.85 2.29 18.01
CA ALA A 86 1.29 2.75 16.74
C ALA A 86 -0.20 2.34 16.59
N ALA A 87 -0.56 1.11 16.97
CA ALA A 87 -1.96 0.65 16.95
C ALA A 87 -2.86 1.39 17.96
N GLU A 88 -2.32 1.71 19.14
CA GLU A 88 -3.03 2.52 20.14
C GLU A 88 -3.32 3.92 19.59
N ILE A 89 -2.33 4.55 18.96
CA ILE A 89 -2.50 5.86 18.34
C ILE A 89 -3.51 5.79 17.20
N LEU A 90 -3.37 4.81 16.30
CA LEU A 90 -4.29 4.61 15.18
C LEU A 90 -5.75 4.53 15.66
N ALA A 91 -6.02 3.71 16.68
CA ALA A 91 -7.37 3.49 17.18
C ALA A 91 -7.93 4.69 17.97
N LYS A 92 -7.11 5.38 18.77
CA LYS A 92 -7.53 6.57 19.52
C LYS A 92 -7.82 7.74 18.59
N GLU A 93 -6.88 8.05 17.69
CA GLU A 93 -7.01 9.17 16.77
C GLU A 93 -8.01 8.88 15.64
N ALA A 94 -8.49 7.64 15.49
CA ALA A 94 -9.53 7.29 14.52
C ALA A 94 -10.82 8.09 14.68
N ILE A 95 -11.21 8.35 15.93
CA ILE A 95 -12.43 9.07 16.26
C ILE A 95 -12.34 10.48 15.70
N ASP A 96 -11.26 11.20 16.04
CA ASP A 96 -11.04 12.57 15.57
C ASP A 96 -10.82 12.61 14.05
N ALA A 97 -10.11 11.65 13.48
CA ALA A 97 -9.87 11.58 12.04
C ALA A 97 -11.17 11.44 11.23
N VAL A 98 -12.13 10.62 11.68
CA VAL A 98 -13.43 10.49 11.00
C VAL A 98 -14.27 11.75 11.17
N ILE A 99 -14.28 12.35 12.37
CA ILE A 99 -15.02 13.59 12.62
C ILE A 99 -14.43 14.77 11.83
N ASP A 100 -13.11 14.85 11.69
CA ASP A 100 -12.44 15.84 10.84
C ASP A 100 -12.92 15.73 9.39
N LEU A 101 -13.01 14.51 8.83
CA LEU A 101 -13.49 14.29 7.47
C LEU A 101 -14.97 14.69 7.32
N GLU A 102 -15.81 14.39 8.32
CA GLU A 102 -17.22 14.79 8.31
C GLU A 102 -17.37 16.32 8.31
N ASN A 103 -16.61 17.00 9.18
CA ASN A 103 -16.56 18.46 9.24
C ASN A 103 -15.97 19.10 7.98
N MET A 104 -15.11 18.38 7.25
CA MET A 104 -14.59 18.78 5.94
C MET A 104 -15.62 18.62 4.81
N GLY A 105 -16.76 17.97 5.06
CA GLY A 105 -17.87 17.81 4.13
C GLY A 105 -18.04 16.41 3.57
N LEU A 106 -17.39 15.38 4.13
CA LEU A 106 -17.52 14.01 3.64
C LEU A 106 -18.96 13.49 3.83
N PRO A 107 -19.64 13.04 2.76
CA PRO A 107 -21.02 12.58 2.83
C PRO A 107 -21.13 11.12 3.31
N PHE A 108 -20.84 10.87 4.59
CA PHE A 108 -21.10 9.56 5.20
C PHE A 108 -22.60 9.21 5.17
N ASN A 109 -22.90 7.92 5.06
CA ASN A 109 -24.24 7.40 5.31
C ASN A 109 -24.69 7.75 6.72
N ARG A 110 -26.01 7.91 6.88
CA ARG A 110 -26.60 8.41 8.12
C ARG A 110 -27.49 7.38 8.79
N THR A 111 -27.44 7.34 10.12
CA THR A 111 -28.43 6.66 10.95
C THR A 111 -29.76 7.45 10.92
N PRO A 112 -30.88 6.88 11.39
CA PRO A 112 -32.14 7.62 11.51
C PRO A 112 -32.04 8.92 12.33
N GLU A 113 -31.10 8.99 13.27
CA GLU A 113 -30.82 10.16 14.12
C GLU A 113 -29.87 11.18 13.46
N GLY A 114 -29.40 10.93 12.24
CA GLY A 114 -28.50 11.83 11.49
C GLY A 114 -27.02 11.69 11.84
N LYS A 115 -26.62 10.70 12.64
CA LYS A 115 -25.21 10.38 12.93
C LYS A 115 -24.58 9.59 11.78
N ILE A 116 -23.26 9.44 11.80
CA ILE A 116 -22.53 8.57 10.85
C ILE A 116 -22.95 7.11 11.09
N ASP A 117 -23.44 6.44 10.06
CA ASP A 117 -23.76 5.01 10.10
C ASP A 117 -22.51 4.14 10.02
N GLN A 118 -22.57 2.97 10.64
CA GLN A 118 -21.45 2.04 10.75
C GLN A 118 -21.89 0.60 10.43
N ARG A 119 -21.07 -0.11 9.65
CA ARG A 119 -21.31 -1.52 9.27
C ARG A 119 -20.27 -2.46 9.87
N ARG A 120 -20.55 -3.77 9.79
CA ARG A 120 -19.59 -4.82 10.15
C ARG A 120 -18.51 -4.93 9.07
N PHE A 121 -17.32 -5.35 9.49
CA PHE A 121 -16.20 -5.61 8.58
C PHE A 121 -15.32 -6.73 9.13
N GLY A 122 -14.48 -7.33 8.28
CA GLY A 122 -13.69 -8.50 8.65
C GLY A 122 -12.71 -8.21 9.80
N GLY A 123 -12.67 -9.09 10.79
CA GLY A 123 -11.76 -9.01 11.93
C GLY A 123 -12.05 -7.95 12.99
N HIS A 124 -13.17 -7.19 12.89
CA HIS A 124 -13.58 -6.22 13.91
C HIS A 124 -14.49 -6.87 14.96
N THR A 125 -14.13 -6.76 16.24
CA THR A 125 -14.84 -7.37 17.35
C THR A 125 -15.00 -6.44 18.56
N ARG A 126 -15.96 -6.79 19.42
CA ARG A 126 -16.13 -6.22 20.76
C ARG A 126 -15.58 -7.16 21.84
N ASP A 127 -15.34 -6.61 23.03
CA ASP A 127 -14.89 -7.34 24.21
C ASP A 127 -13.62 -8.19 23.99
N HIS A 128 -12.66 -7.69 23.21
CA HIS A 128 -11.41 -8.37 22.89
C HIS A 128 -11.61 -9.73 22.18
N GLY A 129 -12.31 -9.74 21.05
CA GLY A 129 -12.43 -10.93 20.20
C GLY A 129 -13.72 -11.74 20.34
N LYS A 130 -14.68 -11.31 21.18
CA LYS A 130 -15.84 -12.17 21.52
C LYS A 130 -16.95 -12.17 20.48
N SER A 131 -17.21 -11.05 19.83
CA SER A 131 -18.33 -10.94 18.87
C SER A 131 -18.07 -9.85 17.84
N PRO A 132 -18.61 -9.96 16.61
CA PRO A 132 -18.50 -8.91 15.61
C PRO A 132 -19.06 -7.57 16.10
N VAL A 133 -18.45 -6.47 15.67
CA VAL A 133 -18.89 -5.10 15.98
C VAL A 133 -19.00 -4.23 14.72
N ARG A 134 -19.88 -3.23 14.75
CA ARG A 134 -20.09 -2.26 13.68
C ARG A 134 -19.23 -1.00 13.89
N ARG A 135 -18.05 -0.98 13.26
CA ARG A 135 -17.08 0.12 13.40
C ARG A 135 -16.72 0.81 12.08
N ALA A 136 -17.06 0.20 10.95
CA ALA A 136 -16.71 0.73 9.63
C ALA A 136 -17.66 1.85 9.22
N CYS A 137 -17.21 3.10 9.32
CA CYS A 137 -17.90 4.28 8.80
C CYS A 137 -17.81 4.28 7.26
N TYR A 138 -18.90 4.58 6.56
CA TYR A 138 -18.95 4.37 5.12
C TYR A 138 -19.78 5.41 4.36
N ALA A 139 -19.49 5.56 3.06
CA ALA A 139 -20.28 6.32 2.10
C ALA A 139 -20.60 5.43 0.89
N ALA A 140 -21.76 4.77 0.93
CA ALA A 140 -22.09 3.57 0.15
C ALA A 140 -20.89 2.62 0.12
N ASP A 141 -20.60 1.99 -1.00
CA ASP A 141 -19.37 1.24 -1.25
C ASP A 141 -18.33 2.05 -2.04
N ARG A 142 -18.29 3.37 -1.84
CA ARG A 142 -17.36 4.32 -2.50
C ARG A 142 -16.68 5.27 -1.53
N THR A 143 -16.40 4.78 -0.31
CA THR A 143 -15.88 5.61 0.79
C THR A 143 -14.57 6.30 0.42
N GLY A 144 -13.66 5.59 -0.25
CA GLY A 144 -12.38 6.12 -0.73
C GLY A 144 -12.53 7.22 -1.76
N HIS A 145 -13.50 7.08 -2.68
CA HIS A 145 -13.85 8.13 -3.63
C HIS A 145 -14.25 9.42 -2.89
N MET A 146 -15.15 9.30 -1.91
CA MET A 146 -15.63 10.44 -1.14
C MET A 146 -14.55 11.07 -0.27
N ILE A 147 -13.68 10.28 0.37
CA ILE A 147 -12.50 10.78 1.09
C ILE A 147 -11.60 11.57 0.13
N LEU A 148 -11.25 10.99 -1.02
CA LEU A 148 -10.32 11.62 -1.97
C LEU A 148 -10.87 12.95 -2.51
N GLN A 149 -12.16 13.00 -2.86
CA GLN A 149 -12.83 14.24 -3.30
C GLN A 149 -12.85 15.29 -2.19
N THR A 150 -13.21 14.89 -0.96
CA THR A 150 -13.29 15.80 0.20
C THR A 150 -11.93 16.42 0.52
N LEU A 151 -10.88 15.60 0.56
CA LEU A 151 -9.51 16.07 0.80
C LEU A 151 -9.06 17.01 -0.33
N PHE A 152 -9.30 16.65 -1.59
CA PHE A 152 -8.93 17.51 -2.72
C PHE A 152 -9.63 18.88 -2.67
N GLN A 153 -10.94 18.92 -2.38
CA GLN A 153 -11.69 20.16 -2.23
C GLN A 153 -11.14 21.04 -1.10
N ASN A 154 -10.69 20.43 0.00
CA ASN A 154 -10.06 21.17 1.10
C ASN A 154 -8.66 21.68 0.74
N CYS A 155 -7.87 20.92 -0.02
CA CYS A 155 -6.63 21.43 -0.60
C CYS A 155 -6.87 22.63 -1.52
N VAL A 156 -7.91 22.59 -2.36
CA VAL A 156 -8.32 23.73 -3.22
C VAL A 156 -8.71 24.94 -2.36
N LYS A 157 -9.51 24.74 -1.32
CA LYS A 157 -9.91 25.80 -0.36
C LYS A 157 -8.70 26.47 0.29
N LEU A 158 -7.65 25.70 0.59
CA LEU A 158 -6.42 26.17 1.22
C LEU A 158 -5.40 26.74 0.23
N GLY A 159 -5.64 26.64 -1.08
CA GLY A 159 -4.72 27.11 -2.11
C GLY A 159 -3.42 26.30 -2.17
N VAL A 160 -3.47 24.99 -1.88
CA VAL A 160 -2.31 24.10 -1.98
C VAL A 160 -1.73 24.10 -3.39
N GLU A 161 -0.42 24.24 -3.50
CA GLU A 161 0.30 24.26 -4.77
C GLU A 161 0.58 22.84 -5.27
N PHE A 162 -0.04 22.47 -6.40
CA PHE A 162 0.10 21.14 -7.01
C PHE A 162 0.91 21.19 -8.30
N TYR A 163 1.85 20.25 -8.39
CA TYR A 163 2.57 19.88 -9.60
C TYR A 163 2.01 18.54 -10.10
N ASN A 164 0.97 18.64 -10.93
CA ASN A 164 0.23 17.49 -11.45
C ASN A 164 0.94 16.89 -12.67
N GLU A 165 0.95 15.56 -12.76
CA GLU A 165 1.65 14.78 -13.80
C GLU A 165 3.18 14.98 -13.77
N PHE A 166 3.72 15.16 -12.56
CA PHE A 166 5.16 15.19 -12.28
C PHE A 166 5.58 13.87 -11.62
N TYR A 167 6.50 13.17 -12.26
CA TYR A 167 7.06 11.92 -11.77
C TYR A 167 8.28 12.22 -10.92
N ALA A 168 8.19 12.03 -9.60
CA ALA A 168 9.38 12.03 -8.76
C ALA A 168 10.25 10.81 -9.14
N LEU A 169 11.50 11.05 -9.50
CA LEU A 169 12.42 10.02 -10.01
C LEU A 169 13.62 9.80 -9.11
N ASP A 170 13.95 10.77 -8.25
CA ASP A 170 15.07 10.65 -7.34
C ASP A 170 14.94 11.52 -6.09
N LEU A 171 15.53 11.04 -4.99
CA LEU A 171 15.71 11.78 -3.73
C LEU A 171 17.16 12.29 -3.67
N ILE A 172 17.33 13.60 -3.56
CA ILE A 172 18.65 14.21 -3.45
C ILE A 172 19.12 14.02 -2.01
N MET A 173 20.22 13.29 -1.83
CA MET A 173 20.85 13.05 -0.53
C MET A 173 22.22 13.73 -0.52
N VAL A 174 22.59 14.35 0.60
CA VAL A 174 23.84 15.10 0.79
C VAL A 174 24.51 14.72 2.10
N ASP A 175 25.83 14.75 2.12
CA ASP A 175 26.60 14.46 3.34
C ASP A 175 26.49 15.60 4.36
N VAL A 176 26.05 15.26 5.57
CA VAL A 176 25.97 16.18 6.70
C VAL A 176 26.74 15.60 7.88
N VAL A 177 27.65 16.39 8.45
CA VAL A 177 28.39 16.03 9.67
C VAL A 177 27.49 16.32 10.87
N GLY A 178 27.09 15.27 11.59
CA GLY A 178 26.31 15.41 12.82
C GLY A 178 27.12 16.03 13.96
N GLU A 179 26.42 16.43 15.03
CA GLU A 179 27.08 16.94 16.26
C GLU A 179 28.00 15.89 16.91
N ASP A 180 27.71 14.61 16.67
CA ASP A 180 28.52 13.46 17.08
C ASP A 180 29.78 13.25 16.21
N GLY A 181 30.00 14.10 15.20
CA GLY A 181 31.11 14.01 14.26
C GLY A 181 30.92 12.94 13.19
N VAL A 182 29.79 12.24 13.16
CA VAL A 182 29.51 11.19 12.17
C VAL A 182 28.85 11.81 10.94
N THR A 183 29.40 11.54 9.77
CA THR A 183 28.81 11.96 8.49
C THR A 183 27.66 11.03 8.13
N ARG A 184 26.49 11.59 7.84
CA ARG A 184 25.31 10.86 7.40
C ARG A 184 24.70 11.56 6.18
N GLN A 185 24.14 10.77 5.28
CA GLN A 185 23.41 11.28 4.11
C GLN A 185 22.03 11.77 4.54
N GLN A 186 21.74 13.07 4.39
CA GLN A 186 20.45 13.67 4.68
C GLN A 186 19.76 14.15 3.40
N PRO A 187 18.43 14.14 3.35
CA PRO A 187 17.70 14.52 2.15
C PRO A 187 17.66 16.05 1.99
N ALA A 188 17.90 16.54 0.78
CA ALA A 188 17.92 17.99 0.46
C ALA A 188 16.90 18.38 -0.62
N GLY A 189 16.22 17.42 -1.23
CA GLY A 189 15.20 17.71 -2.24
C GLY A 189 14.86 16.52 -3.12
N VAL A 190 14.06 16.76 -4.15
CA VAL A 190 13.58 15.73 -5.09
C VAL A 190 13.81 16.17 -6.52
N VAL A 191 14.19 15.24 -7.38
CA VAL A 191 14.21 15.46 -8.84
C VAL A 191 12.95 14.84 -9.43
N ALA A 192 12.20 15.63 -10.20
CA ALA A 192 11.01 15.17 -10.89
C ALA A 192 11.08 15.43 -12.40
N PHE A 193 10.34 14.64 -13.14
CA PHE A 193 10.12 14.76 -14.58
C PHE A 193 8.70 15.25 -14.83
N GLU A 194 8.56 16.38 -15.53
CA GLU A 194 7.25 16.89 -15.95
C GLU A 194 6.78 16.14 -17.21
N LEU A 195 5.70 15.38 -17.09
CA LEU A 195 5.18 14.57 -18.20
C LEU A 195 4.85 15.43 -19.43
N ALA A 196 4.27 16.62 -19.22
CA ALA A 196 3.75 17.46 -20.30
C ALA A 196 4.84 18.01 -21.22
N THR A 197 6.02 18.35 -20.67
CA THR A 197 7.10 19.03 -21.39
C THR A 197 8.28 18.10 -21.66
N GLY A 198 8.50 17.12 -20.78
CA GLY A 198 9.69 16.28 -20.73
C GLY A 198 10.90 16.96 -20.10
N GLU A 199 10.69 18.04 -19.35
CA GLU A 199 11.72 18.80 -18.63
C GLU A 199 11.91 18.27 -17.20
N LEU A 200 13.07 18.57 -16.62
CA LEU A 200 13.41 18.15 -15.27
C LEU A 200 13.23 19.29 -14.28
N HIS A 201 12.83 18.95 -13.07
CA HIS A 201 12.56 19.89 -12.00
C HIS A 201 13.26 19.43 -10.72
N VAL A 202 14.03 20.33 -10.12
CA VAL A 202 14.68 20.13 -8.84
C VAL A 202 13.90 20.90 -7.79
N PHE A 203 13.31 20.16 -6.85
CA PHE A 203 12.58 20.71 -5.70
C PHE A 203 13.49 20.67 -4.47
N HIS A 204 14.16 21.77 -4.17
CA HIS A 204 14.96 21.95 -2.96
C HIS A 204 14.02 22.14 -1.76
N ALA A 205 14.12 21.29 -0.75
CA ALA A 205 13.28 21.40 0.45
C ALA A 205 13.99 21.00 1.73
N LYS A 206 13.47 21.53 2.85
CA LYS A 206 13.92 21.19 4.21
C LYS A 206 13.31 19.88 4.70
N ALA A 207 12.09 19.56 4.23
CA ALA A 207 11.42 18.32 4.53
C ALA A 207 10.72 17.70 3.31
N MET A 208 10.77 16.37 3.22
CA MET A 208 10.16 15.58 2.16
C MET A 208 9.20 14.57 2.78
N ILE A 209 7.96 14.50 2.27
CA ILE A 209 6.95 13.53 2.73
C ILE A 209 6.59 12.57 1.59
N PHE A 210 6.98 11.31 1.68
CA PHE A 210 6.57 10.27 0.75
C PHE A 210 5.18 9.75 1.07
N ALA A 211 4.28 9.84 0.09
CA ALA A 211 2.90 9.37 0.16
C ALA A 211 2.48 8.71 -1.18
N THR A 212 3.38 7.91 -1.76
CA THR A 212 3.32 7.42 -3.15
C THR A 212 2.43 6.20 -3.37
N GLY A 213 1.88 5.61 -2.30
CA GLY A 213 1.08 4.38 -2.35
C GLY A 213 1.91 3.10 -2.50
N GLY A 214 1.23 1.96 -2.67
CA GLY A 214 1.85 0.65 -2.74
C GLY A 214 2.45 0.26 -4.10
N PHE A 215 2.79 -1.02 -4.22
CA PHE A 215 3.57 -1.59 -5.32
C PHE A 215 2.98 -2.88 -5.91
N GLY A 216 1.67 -3.09 -5.80
CA GLY A 216 1.05 -4.35 -6.23
C GLY A 216 1.01 -4.61 -7.73
N LYS A 217 1.44 -3.66 -8.60
CA LYS A 217 1.61 -3.93 -10.04
C LYS A 217 2.80 -4.83 -10.39
N MET A 218 3.52 -5.35 -9.39
CA MET A 218 4.40 -6.51 -9.58
C MET A 218 3.64 -7.84 -9.75
N TYR A 219 2.35 -7.90 -9.42
CA TYR A 219 1.51 -9.09 -9.60
C TYR A 219 0.62 -8.95 -10.84
N LYS A 220 0.39 -10.08 -11.53
CA LYS A 220 -0.56 -10.15 -12.66
C LYS A 220 -1.98 -9.85 -12.22
N THR A 221 -2.46 -10.56 -11.19
CA THR A 221 -3.82 -10.44 -10.69
C THR A 221 -3.82 -9.55 -9.46
N THR A 222 -4.08 -8.27 -9.67
CA THR A 222 -4.06 -7.26 -8.61
C THR A 222 -5.21 -6.26 -8.74
N SER A 223 -5.78 -5.89 -7.60
CA SER A 223 -6.81 -4.85 -7.51
C SER A 223 -6.24 -3.44 -7.60
N ASN A 224 -4.92 -3.30 -7.56
CA ASN A 224 -4.25 -2.01 -7.64
C ASN A 224 -4.36 -1.40 -9.03
N ALA A 225 -4.45 -0.07 -9.09
CA ALA A 225 -4.40 0.69 -10.33
C ALA A 225 -3.06 0.48 -11.06
N HIS A 226 -3.04 0.71 -12.38
CA HIS A 226 -1.82 0.59 -13.21
C HIS A 226 -0.64 1.42 -12.71
N THR A 227 -0.93 2.46 -11.92
CA THR A 227 0.03 3.45 -11.45
C THR A 227 0.66 3.10 -10.09
N LEU A 228 0.29 1.99 -9.46
CA LEU A 228 0.87 1.54 -8.17
C LEU A 228 2.08 0.65 -8.39
N THR A 229 3.18 1.32 -8.77
CA THR A 229 4.45 0.74 -9.21
C THR A 229 5.57 0.86 -8.17
N GLY A 230 5.26 1.42 -6.99
CA GLY A 230 6.22 1.49 -5.87
C GLY A 230 7.30 2.57 -5.98
N ASP A 231 7.12 3.58 -6.83
CA ASP A 231 8.18 4.54 -7.18
C ASP A 231 8.88 5.14 -5.95
N GLY A 232 8.12 5.64 -4.97
CA GLY A 232 8.71 6.22 -3.76
C GLY A 232 9.47 5.22 -2.90
N VAL A 233 8.96 4.00 -2.79
CA VAL A 233 9.62 2.90 -2.09
C VAL A 233 10.93 2.52 -2.81
N GLY A 234 10.90 2.44 -4.14
CA GLY A 234 12.07 2.19 -4.97
C GLY A 234 13.10 3.33 -4.94
N ILE A 235 12.68 4.58 -4.84
CA ILE A 235 13.57 5.74 -4.68
C ILE A 235 14.31 5.65 -3.33
N VAL A 236 13.59 5.41 -2.24
CA VAL A 236 14.19 5.26 -0.91
C VAL A 236 15.17 4.09 -0.88
N TRP A 237 14.78 2.94 -1.43
CA TRP A 237 15.66 1.77 -1.59
C TRP A 237 16.96 2.09 -2.33
N ARG A 238 16.87 2.79 -3.47
CA ARG A 238 18.04 3.18 -4.27
C ARG A 238 18.97 4.20 -3.59
N LYS A 239 18.53 4.80 -2.48
CA LYS A 239 19.37 5.66 -1.61
C LYS A 239 20.02 4.90 -0.46
N GLY A 240 19.90 3.57 -0.43
CA GLY A 240 20.48 2.74 0.63
C GLY A 240 19.74 2.82 1.96
N LEU A 241 18.57 3.47 1.98
CA LEU A 241 17.68 3.47 3.14
C LEU A 241 16.90 2.14 3.20
N PRO A 242 16.58 1.65 4.40
CA PRO A 242 15.95 0.35 4.54
C PRO A 242 14.51 0.32 4.03
N LEU A 243 14.07 -0.89 3.68
CA LEU A 243 12.66 -1.24 3.54
C LEU A 243 12.28 -2.26 4.63
N GLU A 244 11.08 -2.13 5.18
CA GLU A 244 10.57 -2.96 6.28
C GLU A 244 9.44 -3.87 5.80
N ASP A 245 9.45 -5.15 6.20
CA ASP A 245 8.33 -6.09 6.08
C ASP A 245 7.79 -6.33 4.65
N MET A 246 8.67 -6.19 3.64
CA MET A 246 8.32 -6.27 2.22
C MET A 246 7.68 -7.61 1.81
N GLU A 247 7.99 -8.70 2.50
CA GLU A 247 7.42 -10.03 2.23
C GLU A 247 5.93 -10.15 2.57
N PHE A 248 5.41 -9.24 3.40
CA PHE A 248 4.01 -9.22 3.80
C PHE A 248 3.19 -8.47 2.76
N PHE A 249 2.58 -9.25 1.86
CA PHE A 249 1.62 -8.77 0.87
C PHE A 249 0.23 -9.33 1.17
N GLN A 250 -0.79 -8.48 1.22
CA GLN A 250 -2.17 -8.93 1.44
C GLN A 250 -2.86 -9.25 0.13
N PHE A 251 -3.46 -10.43 0.10
CA PHE A 251 -4.37 -10.87 -0.96
C PHE A 251 -5.80 -10.68 -0.47
N HIS A 252 -6.55 -9.77 -1.11
CA HIS A 252 -7.96 -9.57 -0.79
C HIS A 252 -8.76 -10.79 -1.26
N PRO A 253 -9.65 -11.37 -0.43
CA PRO A 253 -10.39 -12.57 -0.79
C PRO A 253 -11.21 -12.43 -2.07
N THR A 254 -11.94 -11.32 -2.22
CA THR A 254 -12.96 -11.18 -3.27
C THR A 254 -12.55 -10.21 -4.37
N GLY A 255 -11.55 -10.57 -5.17
CA GLY A 255 -11.35 -9.94 -6.48
C GLY A 255 -12.10 -10.70 -7.56
N LEU A 256 -12.62 -10.02 -8.59
CA LEU A 256 -13.26 -10.67 -9.74
C LEU A 256 -12.30 -11.68 -10.35
N ALA A 257 -12.72 -12.94 -10.46
CA ALA A 257 -11.87 -14.02 -10.94
C ALA A 257 -11.28 -13.68 -12.32
N GLY A 258 -9.96 -13.81 -12.47
CA GLY A 258 -9.21 -13.52 -13.70
C GLY A 258 -8.91 -12.03 -13.97
N LEU A 259 -9.66 -11.09 -13.38
CA LEU A 259 -9.47 -9.64 -13.59
C LEU A 259 -8.84 -8.93 -12.38
N GLY A 260 -9.13 -9.39 -11.16
CA GLY A 260 -8.65 -8.81 -9.92
C GLY A 260 -9.37 -7.54 -9.45
N ILE A 261 -10.43 -7.09 -10.13
CA ILE A 261 -11.21 -5.92 -9.69
C ILE A 261 -11.84 -6.21 -8.32
N LEU A 262 -11.66 -5.30 -7.36
CA LEU A 262 -12.12 -5.49 -5.99
C LEU A 262 -13.65 -5.52 -5.90
N LEU A 263 -14.17 -6.55 -5.22
CA LEU A 263 -15.50 -6.51 -4.61
C LEU A 263 -15.34 -6.36 -3.10
N THR A 264 -15.93 -5.29 -2.56
CA THR A 264 -15.80 -4.89 -1.17
C THR A 264 -16.09 -6.02 -0.19
N GLU A 265 -15.24 -6.16 0.83
CA GLU A 265 -15.52 -6.98 2.01
C GLU A 265 -16.78 -6.50 2.76
N GLY A 266 -17.23 -5.27 2.51
CA GLY A 266 -18.53 -4.78 2.95
C GLY A 266 -19.69 -5.66 2.48
N ALA A 267 -19.59 -6.35 1.33
CA ALA A 267 -20.61 -7.30 0.89
C ALA A 267 -20.80 -8.45 1.90
N ARG A 268 -19.70 -9.02 2.40
CA ARG A 268 -19.71 -10.03 3.48
C ARG A 268 -20.18 -9.41 4.80
N GLY A 269 -19.87 -8.13 5.03
CA GLY A 269 -20.39 -7.34 6.16
C GLY A 269 -21.92 -7.16 6.15
N GLU A 270 -22.52 -7.01 4.97
CA GLU A 270 -23.98 -6.97 4.77
C GLU A 270 -24.62 -8.37 4.71
N GLY A 271 -23.80 -9.44 4.65
CA GLY A 271 -24.25 -10.82 4.78
C GLY A 271 -24.00 -11.72 3.57
N ALA A 272 -23.29 -11.27 2.55
CA ALA A 272 -22.87 -12.13 1.43
C ALA A 272 -22.00 -13.30 1.93
N ILE A 273 -22.08 -14.43 1.25
CA ILE A 273 -21.45 -15.69 1.68
C ILE A 273 -20.58 -16.28 0.56
N LEU A 274 -19.48 -16.93 0.94
CA LEU A 274 -18.62 -17.63 -0.01
C LEU A 274 -19.07 -19.08 -0.19
N ARG A 275 -19.21 -19.51 -1.44
CA ARG A 275 -19.60 -20.87 -1.82
C ARG A 275 -18.60 -21.53 -2.75
N ASN A 276 -18.37 -22.81 -2.55
CA ASN A 276 -17.61 -23.64 -3.50
C ASN A 276 -18.57 -24.24 -4.56
N ALA A 277 -18.05 -25.09 -5.46
CA ALA A 277 -18.83 -25.67 -6.55
C ALA A 277 -20.01 -26.56 -6.11
N SER A 278 -19.98 -27.12 -4.89
CA SER A 278 -21.08 -27.94 -4.37
C SER A 278 -22.20 -27.09 -3.75
N GLY A 279 -21.98 -25.77 -3.66
CA GLY A 279 -22.87 -24.85 -2.95
C GLY A 279 -22.60 -24.77 -1.44
N GLU A 280 -21.58 -25.47 -0.92
CA GLU A 280 -21.19 -25.41 0.50
C GLU A 280 -20.70 -24.01 0.87
N ARG A 281 -21.22 -23.48 1.98
CA ARG A 281 -20.66 -22.29 2.65
C ARG A 281 -19.40 -22.69 3.44
N PHE A 282 -18.32 -22.94 2.73
CA PHE A 282 -17.12 -23.59 3.28
C PHE A 282 -16.46 -22.84 4.44
N MET A 283 -16.65 -21.51 4.57
CA MET A 283 -16.09 -20.75 5.68
C MET A 283 -16.65 -21.17 7.06
N GLU A 284 -17.80 -21.83 7.12
CA GLU A 284 -18.32 -22.41 8.39
C GLU A 284 -17.44 -23.55 8.91
N ARG A 285 -16.75 -24.26 8.00
CA ARG A 285 -15.79 -25.32 8.33
C ARG A 285 -14.44 -24.76 8.78
N TYR A 286 -13.98 -23.68 8.14
CA TYR A 286 -12.65 -23.11 8.40
C TYR A 286 -12.61 -22.11 9.57
N ALA A 287 -13.64 -21.29 9.75
CA ALA A 287 -13.71 -20.26 10.80
C ALA A 287 -15.10 -20.27 11.47
N PRO A 288 -15.40 -21.23 12.36
CA PRO A 288 -16.77 -21.46 12.84
C PRO A 288 -17.45 -20.25 13.52
N THR A 289 -16.67 -19.41 14.23
CA THR A 289 -17.20 -18.27 14.98
C THR A 289 -17.63 -17.14 14.05
N ILE A 290 -16.73 -16.66 13.18
CA ILE A 290 -16.96 -15.46 12.36
C ILE A 290 -17.12 -15.72 10.87
N LYS A 291 -16.89 -16.95 10.41
CA LYS A 291 -17.21 -17.43 9.05
C LYS A 291 -16.55 -16.53 7.98
N ASP A 292 -17.34 -16.00 7.06
CA ASP A 292 -16.90 -15.14 5.95
C ASP A 292 -16.29 -13.81 6.41
N LEU A 293 -16.48 -13.41 7.68
CA LEU A 293 -15.86 -12.23 8.28
C LEU A 293 -14.52 -12.52 8.97
N ALA A 294 -13.97 -13.72 8.78
CA ALA A 294 -12.60 -14.03 9.17
C ALA A 294 -11.58 -13.06 8.53
N PRO A 295 -10.40 -12.87 9.17
CA PRO A 295 -9.33 -12.09 8.58
C PRO A 295 -9.00 -12.51 7.15
N ARG A 296 -8.60 -11.52 6.35
CA ARG A 296 -8.37 -11.66 4.90
C ARG A 296 -7.39 -12.79 4.56
N ASP A 297 -6.30 -12.90 5.30
CA ASP A 297 -5.31 -13.95 5.10
C ASP A 297 -5.88 -15.36 5.27
N ILE A 298 -6.74 -15.57 6.27
CA ILE A 298 -7.42 -16.85 6.50
C ILE A 298 -8.40 -17.14 5.36
N VAL A 299 -9.29 -16.19 5.05
CA VAL A 299 -10.29 -16.39 3.99
C VAL A 299 -9.62 -16.66 2.64
N ALA A 300 -8.57 -15.91 2.30
CA ALA A 300 -7.80 -16.10 1.07
C ALA A 300 -7.17 -17.49 1.00
N ARG A 301 -6.52 -17.97 2.07
CA ARG A 301 -5.96 -19.34 2.14
C ARG A 301 -7.04 -20.39 1.95
N CYS A 302 -8.18 -20.26 2.64
CA CYS A 302 -9.29 -21.21 2.51
C CYS A 302 -9.83 -21.26 1.07
N MET A 303 -9.97 -20.11 0.40
CA MET A 303 -10.42 -20.05 -1.00
C MET A 303 -9.45 -20.75 -1.95
N VAL A 304 -8.15 -20.48 -1.82
CA VAL A 304 -7.11 -21.13 -2.64
C VAL A 304 -7.09 -22.64 -2.37
N GLN A 305 -7.25 -23.05 -1.11
CA GLN A 305 -7.31 -24.47 -0.73
C GLN A 305 -8.55 -25.18 -1.31
N GLU A 306 -9.73 -24.55 -1.29
CA GLU A 306 -10.94 -25.10 -1.93
C GLU A 306 -10.72 -25.38 -3.42
N VAL A 307 -10.10 -24.43 -4.12
CA VAL A 307 -9.76 -24.55 -5.55
C VAL A 307 -8.72 -25.67 -5.76
N ALA A 308 -7.62 -25.65 -5.01
CA ALA A 308 -6.54 -26.64 -5.11
C ALA A 308 -7.01 -28.08 -4.83
N GLU A 309 -7.97 -28.25 -3.92
CA GLU A 309 -8.57 -29.55 -3.60
C GLU A 309 -9.72 -29.95 -4.56
N GLY A 310 -9.88 -29.24 -5.69
CA GLY A 310 -10.81 -29.59 -6.76
C GLY A 310 -12.28 -29.24 -6.49
N ARG A 311 -12.54 -28.38 -5.49
CA ARG A 311 -13.87 -27.86 -5.13
C ARG A 311 -14.16 -26.47 -5.71
N GLY A 312 -13.26 -25.93 -6.53
CA GLY A 312 -13.50 -24.69 -7.28
C GLY A 312 -14.69 -24.80 -8.25
N ALA A 313 -15.39 -23.69 -8.42
CA ALA A 313 -16.53 -23.50 -9.31
C ALA A 313 -16.12 -23.17 -10.75
N GLY A 314 -17.10 -23.12 -11.66
CA GLY A 314 -16.88 -22.85 -13.07
C GLY A 314 -16.39 -24.04 -13.88
N PRO A 315 -16.24 -23.88 -15.21
CA PRO A 315 -15.84 -24.96 -16.11
C PRO A 315 -14.41 -25.48 -15.83
N ASN A 316 -13.53 -24.62 -15.32
CA ASN A 316 -12.13 -24.95 -15.04
C ASN A 316 -11.85 -25.25 -13.57
N LYS A 317 -12.86 -25.12 -12.68
CA LYS A 317 -12.71 -25.25 -11.22
C LYS A 317 -11.65 -24.33 -10.61
N ASP A 318 -11.54 -23.09 -11.09
CA ASP A 318 -10.45 -22.15 -10.82
C ASP A 318 -10.84 -20.93 -9.97
N TYR A 319 -12.08 -20.87 -9.49
CA TYR A 319 -12.56 -19.81 -8.59
C TYR A 319 -13.60 -20.31 -7.59
N VAL A 320 -14.03 -19.45 -6.66
CA VAL A 320 -15.21 -19.69 -5.80
C VAL A 320 -16.27 -18.62 -6.07
N LEU A 321 -17.43 -18.72 -5.44
CA LEU A 321 -18.56 -17.83 -5.68
C LEU A 321 -18.85 -16.94 -4.46
N LEU A 322 -19.02 -15.65 -4.69
CA LEU A 322 -19.61 -14.71 -3.72
C LEU A 322 -21.12 -14.63 -3.97
N ASP A 323 -21.91 -15.23 -3.09
CA ASP A 323 -23.36 -15.26 -3.18
C ASP A 323 -23.97 -14.09 -2.39
N CYS A 324 -24.59 -13.18 -3.14
CA CYS A 324 -25.29 -11.99 -2.66
C CYS A 324 -26.81 -12.09 -2.83
N THR A 325 -27.31 -13.18 -3.43
CA THR A 325 -28.69 -13.28 -3.95
C THR A 325 -29.76 -13.18 -2.86
N HIS A 326 -29.42 -13.56 -1.62
CA HIS A 326 -30.32 -13.49 -0.45
C HIS A 326 -30.36 -12.11 0.21
N LEU A 327 -29.51 -11.15 -0.18
CA LEU A 327 -29.48 -9.81 0.41
C LEU A 327 -30.65 -8.94 -0.05
N GLY A 328 -31.21 -9.26 -1.22
CA GLY A 328 -32.27 -8.48 -1.85
C GLY A 328 -31.75 -7.28 -2.65
N ALA A 329 -32.48 -6.92 -3.71
CA ALA A 329 -32.08 -5.88 -4.64
C ALA A 329 -31.92 -4.51 -3.97
N GLU A 330 -32.76 -4.16 -3.00
CA GLU A 330 -32.67 -2.87 -2.30
C GLU A 330 -31.31 -2.69 -1.59
N VAL A 331 -30.82 -3.72 -0.89
CA VAL A 331 -29.51 -3.67 -0.21
C VAL A 331 -28.39 -3.53 -1.23
N LEU A 332 -28.46 -4.29 -2.34
CA LEU A 332 -27.43 -4.26 -3.37
C LEU A 332 -27.36 -2.91 -4.08
N GLU A 333 -28.50 -2.35 -4.49
CA GLU A 333 -28.53 -1.09 -5.24
C GLU A 333 -28.28 0.15 -4.36
N THR A 334 -28.48 0.06 -3.03
CA THR A 334 -28.28 1.21 -2.13
C THR A 334 -26.96 1.19 -1.38
N LYS A 335 -26.54 0.04 -0.86
CA LYS A 335 -25.34 -0.09 -0.01
C LYS A 335 -24.11 -0.63 -0.74
N LEU A 336 -24.33 -1.35 -1.85
CA LEU A 336 -23.33 -2.04 -2.64
C LEU A 336 -23.44 -1.76 -4.17
N PRO A 337 -23.75 -0.51 -4.60
CA PRO A 337 -23.99 -0.22 -6.02
C PRO A 337 -22.77 -0.44 -6.91
N ASP A 338 -21.57 -0.01 -6.49
CA ASP A 338 -20.36 -0.10 -7.34
C ASP A 338 -19.98 -1.55 -7.61
N ILE A 339 -20.02 -2.43 -6.59
CA ILE A 339 -19.72 -3.85 -6.81
C ILE A 339 -20.76 -4.54 -7.70
N THR A 340 -22.01 -4.08 -7.64
CA THR A 340 -23.11 -4.60 -8.45
C THR A 340 -22.90 -4.22 -9.92
N GLU A 341 -22.53 -2.95 -10.17
CA GLU A 341 -22.17 -2.48 -11.50
C GLU A 341 -20.91 -3.16 -12.05
N PHE A 342 -19.90 -3.42 -11.22
CA PHE A 342 -18.68 -4.11 -11.65
C PHE A 342 -18.95 -5.55 -12.08
N ALA A 343 -19.73 -6.31 -11.30
CA ALA A 343 -20.09 -7.68 -11.68
C ALA A 343 -20.85 -7.71 -13.01
N ARG A 344 -21.83 -6.80 -13.20
CA ARG A 344 -22.62 -6.67 -14.43
C ARG A 344 -21.75 -6.28 -15.61
N THR A 345 -20.87 -5.30 -15.44
CA THR A 345 -20.06 -4.73 -16.52
C THR A 345 -18.96 -5.66 -16.99
N TYR A 346 -18.23 -6.27 -16.04
CA TYR A 346 -17.00 -7.00 -16.37
C TYR A 346 -17.19 -8.50 -16.53
N LEU A 347 -18.19 -9.09 -15.88
CA LEU A 347 -18.49 -10.52 -15.97
C LEU A 347 -19.86 -10.82 -16.62
N GLY A 348 -20.70 -9.81 -16.85
CA GLY A 348 -22.07 -10.03 -17.34
C GLY A 348 -22.97 -10.71 -16.30
N VAL A 349 -22.58 -10.68 -15.02
CA VAL A 349 -23.25 -11.35 -13.90
C VAL A 349 -24.08 -10.34 -13.13
N ASP A 350 -25.34 -10.67 -12.83
CA ASP A 350 -26.18 -9.83 -11.96
C ASP A 350 -26.24 -10.40 -10.53
N PRO A 351 -25.55 -9.77 -9.54
CA PRO A 351 -25.47 -10.28 -8.16
C PRO A 351 -26.82 -10.40 -7.44
N VAL A 352 -27.86 -9.77 -7.99
CA VAL A 352 -29.25 -9.88 -7.48
C VAL A 352 -29.80 -11.28 -7.69
N VAL A 353 -29.43 -11.96 -8.77
CA VAL A 353 -30.03 -13.24 -9.19
C VAL A 353 -29.05 -14.39 -9.30
N GLU A 354 -27.74 -14.13 -9.38
CA GLU A 354 -26.72 -15.18 -9.46
C GLU A 354 -25.42 -14.83 -8.70
N PRO A 355 -24.68 -15.81 -8.16
CA PRO A 355 -23.41 -15.57 -7.46
C PRO A 355 -22.26 -15.08 -8.36
N VAL A 356 -21.35 -14.30 -7.80
CA VAL A 356 -20.24 -13.67 -8.54
C VAL A 356 -18.95 -14.50 -8.44
N PRO A 357 -18.27 -14.84 -9.57
CA PRO A 357 -16.95 -15.47 -9.57
C PRO A 357 -15.87 -14.60 -8.92
N VAL A 358 -15.23 -15.13 -7.87
CA VAL A 358 -14.20 -14.43 -7.11
C VAL A 358 -13.00 -15.31 -6.77
N MET A 359 -11.82 -14.68 -6.68
CA MET A 359 -10.57 -15.34 -6.28
C MET A 359 -9.64 -14.35 -5.56
N PRO A 360 -8.78 -14.81 -4.63
CA PRO A 360 -7.85 -13.93 -3.94
C PRO A 360 -6.94 -13.19 -4.91
N THR A 361 -6.76 -11.90 -4.64
CA THR A 361 -6.09 -10.96 -5.55
C THR A 361 -5.13 -10.08 -4.77
N ALA A 362 -3.93 -9.83 -5.29
CA ALA A 362 -2.97 -8.93 -4.66
C ALA A 362 -3.63 -7.55 -4.45
N HIS A 363 -3.52 -7.01 -3.23
CA HIS A 363 -4.33 -5.84 -2.85
C HIS A 363 -3.59 -4.75 -2.09
N TYR A 364 -2.75 -5.12 -1.13
CA TYR A 364 -2.13 -4.13 -0.25
C TYR A 364 -0.74 -4.59 0.19
N ALA A 365 0.24 -3.71 0.09
CA ALA A 365 1.55 -3.93 0.68
C ALA A 365 1.52 -3.54 2.17
N MET A 366 1.80 -4.48 3.08
CA MET A 366 1.92 -4.12 4.50
C MET A 366 3.27 -3.50 4.81
N GLY A 367 4.33 -4.00 4.17
CA GLY A 367 5.67 -3.43 4.26
C GLY A 367 5.85 -2.17 3.41
N GLY A 368 6.98 -1.50 3.60
CA GLY A 368 7.31 -0.25 2.93
C GLY A 368 8.48 0.48 3.60
N ILE A 369 8.46 1.80 3.54
CA ILE A 369 9.48 2.68 4.13
C ILE A 369 9.29 2.69 5.66
N PRO A 370 10.25 2.22 6.47
CA PRO A 370 10.13 2.19 7.92
C PRO A 370 10.02 3.60 8.48
N THR A 371 9.04 3.81 9.36
CA THR A 371 8.82 5.07 10.07
C THR A 371 8.60 4.83 11.55
N ASN A 372 8.79 5.86 12.37
CA ASN A 372 8.27 5.85 13.74
C ASN A 372 6.82 6.38 13.78
N VAL A 373 6.23 6.43 14.98
CA VAL A 373 4.86 6.95 15.16
C VAL A 373 4.68 8.42 14.73
N LYS A 374 5.76 9.22 14.68
CA LYS A 374 5.72 10.59 14.16
C LYS A 374 5.78 10.66 12.63
N ALA A 375 5.78 9.52 11.95
CA ALA A 375 5.95 9.36 10.51
C ALA A 375 7.35 9.77 10.00
N GLU A 376 8.35 9.85 10.87
CA GLU A 376 9.75 10.11 10.49
C GLU A 376 10.38 8.82 9.97
N VAL A 377 11.04 8.86 8.82
CA VAL A 377 11.71 7.70 8.22
C VAL A 377 12.94 7.32 9.03
N LEU A 378 13.27 6.03 9.07
CA LEU A 378 14.40 5.50 9.82
C LEU A 378 15.59 5.12 8.90
N TYR A 379 16.82 5.39 9.35
CA TYR A 379 18.04 4.81 8.76
C TYR A 379 18.21 3.35 9.13
N ASP A 380 17.80 3.00 10.35
CA ASP A 380 18.00 1.71 11.00
C ASP A 380 16.84 1.44 11.98
N ASN A 381 17.03 0.58 12.97
CA ASN A 381 15.99 0.24 13.94
C ASN A 381 15.52 1.41 14.82
N THR A 382 16.31 2.48 14.98
CA THR A 382 16.09 3.54 15.97
C THR A 382 16.40 4.96 15.48
N THR A 383 17.32 5.12 14.53
CA THR A 383 17.83 6.42 14.11
C THR A 383 16.93 7.02 13.03
N VAL A 384 16.41 8.23 13.25
CA VAL A 384 15.59 8.94 12.26
C VAL A 384 16.46 9.59 11.17
N VAL A 385 15.91 9.68 9.96
CA VAL A 385 16.44 10.47 8.83
C VAL A 385 15.89 11.89 8.95
N PRO A 386 16.71 12.90 9.32
CA PRO A 386 16.22 14.26 9.53
C PRO A 386 15.57 14.81 8.26
N GLY A 387 14.38 15.39 8.39
CA GLY A 387 13.63 15.96 7.27
C GLY A 387 13.00 14.95 6.31
N LEU A 388 13.04 13.64 6.59
CA LEU A 388 12.35 12.64 5.77
C LEU A 388 11.16 12.02 6.50
N TYR A 389 10.01 12.02 5.85
CA TYR A 389 8.78 11.44 6.36
C TYR A 389 8.14 10.51 5.32
N ALA A 390 7.36 9.53 5.79
CA ALA A 390 6.53 8.72 4.91
C ALA A 390 5.16 8.43 5.57
N ALA A 391 4.09 8.39 4.76
CA ALA A 391 2.74 8.13 5.26
C ALA A 391 1.86 7.39 4.24
N GLY A 392 0.91 6.60 4.75
CA GLY A 392 0.04 5.75 3.95
C GLY A 392 0.75 4.48 3.46
N GLU A 393 0.25 3.86 2.39
CA GLU A 393 0.68 2.50 1.98
C GLU A 393 2.17 2.38 1.58
N CYS A 394 2.86 3.48 1.27
CA CYS A 394 4.31 3.41 1.05
C CYS A 394 5.11 3.33 2.36
N ALA A 395 4.51 3.58 3.51
CA ALA A 395 5.15 3.59 4.82
C ALA A 395 4.82 2.33 5.62
N CYS A 396 5.77 1.91 6.45
CA CYS A 396 5.61 0.87 7.46
C CYS A 396 5.89 1.50 8.82
N VAL A 397 4.83 1.77 9.60
CA VAL A 397 4.94 2.40 10.93
C VAL A 397 5.41 1.45 12.06
N SER A 398 4.92 0.22 12.26
CA SER A 398 3.93 -0.59 11.53
C SER A 398 2.60 -0.74 12.27
N VAL A 399 1.49 -0.27 11.69
CA VAL A 399 0.13 -0.43 12.24
C VAL A 399 -0.64 -1.63 11.68
N HIS A 400 -0.07 -2.32 10.70
CA HIS A 400 -0.73 -3.43 10.00
C HIS A 400 -0.03 -4.77 10.21
N GLY A 401 1.27 -4.74 10.56
CA GLY A 401 2.08 -5.93 10.74
C GLY A 401 1.97 -6.89 9.57
N SER A 402 1.80 -8.18 9.86
CA SER A 402 1.74 -9.21 8.82
C SER A 402 0.39 -9.32 8.09
N ASN A 403 -0.66 -8.66 8.56
CA ASN A 403 -1.98 -8.68 7.93
C ASN A 403 -2.84 -7.47 8.34
N ARG A 404 -3.15 -6.62 7.37
CA ARG A 404 -4.02 -5.46 7.59
C ARG A 404 -5.49 -5.84 7.80
N LEU A 405 -6.16 -5.23 8.79
CA LEU A 405 -7.63 -5.27 8.87
C LEU A 405 -8.29 -4.39 7.80
N GLY A 406 -9.41 -4.85 7.25
CA GLY A 406 -10.23 -4.04 6.37
C GLY A 406 -10.63 -2.73 7.06
N THR A 407 -10.73 -1.64 6.27
CA THR A 407 -10.98 -0.25 6.71
C THR A 407 -9.85 0.47 7.46
N ASN A 408 -8.82 -0.22 7.96
CA ASN A 408 -7.71 0.43 8.66
C ASN A 408 -6.76 1.21 7.73
N SER A 409 -6.72 0.94 6.41
CA SER A 409 -5.85 1.71 5.49
C SER A 409 -6.36 3.14 5.26
N LEU A 410 -7.68 3.33 5.07
CA LEU A 410 -8.25 4.69 4.97
C LEU A 410 -8.12 5.46 6.29
N LEU A 411 -8.08 4.75 7.41
CA LEU A 411 -7.77 5.34 8.71
C LEU A 411 -6.31 5.77 8.81
N ASP A 412 -5.38 4.85 8.49
CA ASP A 412 -3.93 5.09 8.48
C ASP A 412 -3.57 6.33 7.66
N ILE A 413 -4.02 6.43 6.41
CA ILE A 413 -3.70 7.60 5.57
C ILE A 413 -4.17 8.92 6.18
N ASN A 414 -5.25 8.92 6.96
CA ASN A 414 -5.74 10.14 7.60
C ASN A 414 -5.00 10.46 8.90
N VAL A 415 -4.66 9.44 9.70
CA VAL A 415 -3.91 9.60 10.94
C VAL A 415 -2.45 9.94 10.64
N PHE A 416 -1.73 9.08 9.92
CA PHE A 416 -0.31 9.28 9.66
C PHE A 416 -0.03 10.33 8.58
N GLY A 417 -0.98 10.58 7.67
CA GLY A 417 -0.93 11.78 6.81
C GLY A 417 -1.05 13.07 7.63
N LYS A 418 -1.94 13.10 8.64
CA LYS A 418 -2.06 14.26 9.55
C LYS A 418 -0.78 14.46 10.36
N ARG A 419 -0.23 13.38 10.90
CA ARG A 419 0.99 13.42 11.73
C ARG A 419 2.21 13.83 10.93
N SER A 420 2.42 13.28 9.73
CA SER A 420 3.55 13.67 8.87
C SER A 420 3.50 15.15 8.50
N GLY A 421 2.32 15.66 8.09
CA GLY A 421 2.14 17.09 7.77
C GLY A 421 2.42 18.00 8.98
N ASN A 422 1.90 17.65 10.16
CA ASN A 422 2.12 18.44 11.38
C ASN A 422 3.57 18.42 11.86
N ASN A 423 4.21 17.25 11.90
CA ASN A 423 5.58 17.10 12.38
C ASN A 423 6.59 17.72 11.40
N ALA A 424 6.37 17.57 10.09
CA ALA A 424 7.20 18.26 9.09
C ALA A 424 7.06 19.78 9.20
N ALA A 425 5.83 20.30 9.39
CA ALA A 425 5.60 21.72 9.59
C ALA A 425 6.27 22.30 10.85
N GLU A 426 6.40 21.51 11.92
CA GLU A 426 7.15 21.86 13.11
C GLU A 426 8.66 21.85 12.86
N TRP A 427 9.18 20.80 12.21
CA TRP A 427 10.60 20.65 11.87
C TRP A 427 11.14 21.82 11.04
N VAL A 428 10.42 22.23 9.99
CA VAL A 428 10.90 23.25 9.05
C VAL A 428 10.98 24.67 9.64
N GLN A 429 10.43 24.89 10.85
CA GLN A 429 10.57 26.18 11.55
C GLN A 429 12.00 26.43 12.01
N THR A 430 12.75 25.37 12.34
CA THR A 430 14.13 25.46 12.82
C THR A 430 15.15 24.83 11.87
N ALA A 431 14.70 24.01 10.92
CA ALA A 431 15.59 23.41 9.93
C ALA A 431 16.08 24.45 8.91
N GLU A 432 17.33 24.28 8.47
CA GLU A 432 17.95 25.06 7.42
C GLU A 432 17.95 24.30 6.09
N PHE A 433 18.07 25.02 4.98
CA PHE A 433 18.25 24.41 3.68
C PHE A 433 19.66 23.82 3.56
N LEU A 434 19.75 22.53 3.26
CA LEU A 434 21.02 21.86 3.00
C LEU A 434 21.54 22.20 1.60
N PRO A 435 22.84 22.48 1.41
CA PRO A 435 23.37 22.83 0.11
C PRO A 435 23.21 21.68 -0.88
N LEU A 436 22.64 21.97 -2.06
CA LEU A 436 22.55 21.01 -3.16
C LEU A 436 23.92 20.75 -3.80
N PRO A 437 24.15 19.56 -4.39
CA PRO A 437 25.29 19.34 -5.27
C PRO A 437 25.22 20.26 -6.50
N GLU A 438 26.34 20.42 -7.22
CA GLU A 438 26.46 21.34 -8.37
C GLU A 438 25.43 21.04 -9.48
N ASP A 439 25.21 19.77 -9.79
CA ASP A 439 24.17 19.32 -10.73
C ASP A 439 23.32 18.21 -10.08
N PRO A 440 22.26 18.56 -9.32
CA PRO A 440 21.43 17.59 -8.62
C PRO A 440 20.59 16.73 -9.57
N ALA A 441 20.41 17.12 -10.84
CA ALA A 441 19.60 16.39 -11.80
C ALA A 441 20.44 15.45 -12.69
N ALA A 442 21.77 15.45 -12.58
CA ALA A 442 22.68 14.72 -13.46
C ALA A 442 22.34 13.22 -13.57
N GLY A 443 22.10 12.56 -12.44
CA GLY A 443 21.80 11.11 -12.40
C GLY A 443 20.50 10.76 -13.12
N VAL A 444 19.43 11.50 -12.85
CA VAL A 444 18.13 11.32 -13.51
C VAL A 444 18.22 11.62 -15.00
N ARG A 445 18.88 12.73 -15.37
CA ARG A 445 19.07 13.09 -16.78
C ARG A 445 19.82 11.98 -17.53
N GLY A 446 20.90 11.46 -16.96
CA GLY A 446 21.66 10.35 -17.52
C GLY A 446 20.84 9.07 -17.70
N MET A 447 20.07 8.68 -16.68
CA MET A 447 19.17 7.52 -16.73
C MET A 447 18.13 7.66 -17.85
N LEU A 448 17.44 8.80 -17.93
CA LEU A 448 16.41 9.05 -18.94
C LEU A 448 17.00 9.11 -20.34
N ASP A 449 18.16 9.75 -20.52
CA ASP A 449 18.83 9.83 -21.81
C ASP A 449 19.34 8.45 -22.26
N GLN A 450 19.83 7.61 -21.35
CA GLN A 450 20.21 6.24 -21.64
C GLN A 450 19.01 5.39 -22.09
N LEU A 451 17.92 5.39 -21.31
CA LEU A 451 16.70 4.64 -21.66
C LEU A 451 16.11 5.13 -22.98
N ARG A 452 16.03 6.45 -23.17
CA ARG A 452 15.54 7.04 -24.42
C ARG A 452 16.47 6.74 -25.58
N ALA A 453 17.78 6.71 -25.41
CA ALA A 453 18.73 6.36 -26.48
C ALA A 453 18.80 4.85 -26.77
N SER A 454 18.33 4.01 -25.85
CA SER A 454 18.45 2.56 -25.97
C SER A 454 17.78 2.02 -27.24
N THR A 455 18.50 1.17 -27.97
CA THR A 455 18.05 0.46 -29.17
C THR A 455 18.15 -1.05 -29.01
N GLY A 456 18.02 -1.54 -27.78
CA GLY A 456 18.07 -2.97 -27.47
C GLY A 456 16.93 -3.76 -28.12
N THR A 457 16.85 -5.05 -27.80
CA THR A 457 15.89 -5.98 -28.42
C THR A 457 14.71 -6.33 -27.52
N GLU A 458 14.77 -5.97 -26.23
CA GLU A 458 13.74 -6.32 -25.25
C GLU A 458 12.63 -5.27 -25.21
N ARG A 459 11.39 -5.73 -24.97
CA ARG A 459 10.21 -4.85 -24.82
C ARG A 459 9.83 -4.75 -23.35
N VAL A 460 9.64 -3.53 -22.86
CA VAL A 460 9.20 -3.23 -21.48
C VAL A 460 7.95 -4.05 -21.12
N SER A 461 6.94 -4.06 -21.99
CA SER A 461 5.70 -4.80 -21.77
C SER A 461 5.89 -6.32 -21.64
N ALA A 462 6.88 -6.90 -22.34
CA ALA A 462 7.15 -8.33 -22.29
C ALA A 462 7.80 -8.70 -20.95
N LEU A 463 8.82 -7.94 -20.52
CA LEU A 463 9.47 -8.15 -19.23
C LEU A 463 8.50 -7.92 -18.07
N ARG A 464 7.67 -6.87 -18.14
CA ARG A 464 6.65 -6.60 -17.12
C ARG A 464 5.64 -7.74 -17.01
N LYS A 465 5.17 -8.28 -18.14
CA LYS A 465 4.24 -9.41 -18.16
C LYS A 465 4.85 -10.65 -17.51
N GLU A 466 6.11 -10.96 -17.86
CA GLU A 466 6.83 -12.12 -17.31
C GLU A 466 7.05 -11.99 -15.80
N LEU A 467 7.48 -10.81 -15.33
CA LEU A 467 7.55 -10.50 -13.88
C LEU A 467 6.22 -10.78 -13.18
N GLN A 468 5.15 -10.22 -13.74
CA GLN A 468 3.81 -10.32 -13.17
C GLN A 468 3.30 -11.76 -13.13
N GLU A 469 3.56 -12.53 -14.19
CA GLU A 469 3.17 -13.95 -14.26
C GLU A 469 3.93 -14.81 -13.25
N GLU A 470 5.23 -14.59 -13.07
CA GLU A 470 6.03 -15.38 -12.14
C GLU A 470 5.75 -15.01 -10.67
N MET A 471 5.51 -13.73 -10.36
CA MET A 471 5.08 -13.29 -9.02
C MET A 471 3.70 -13.86 -8.66
N ASP A 472 2.72 -13.80 -9.57
CA ASP A 472 1.35 -14.29 -9.33
C ASP A 472 1.29 -15.81 -9.17
N LYS A 473 2.20 -16.54 -9.84
CA LYS A 473 2.25 -17.99 -9.80
C LYS A 473 3.01 -18.55 -8.61
N ASN A 474 4.12 -17.93 -8.22
CA ASN A 474 5.06 -18.53 -7.27
C ASN A 474 5.31 -17.70 -6.00
N ALA A 475 4.85 -16.45 -5.92
CA ALA A 475 4.98 -15.56 -4.75
C ALA A 475 3.61 -15.03 -4.28
N GLN A 476 2.57 -15.84 -4.40
CA GLN A 476 1.18 -15.49 -4.06
C GLN A 476 0.84 -15.84 -2.59
N VAL A 477 -0.36 -16.39 -2.35
CA VAL A 477 -0.89 -16.74 -1.03
C VAL A 477 -0.05 -17.84 -0.37
N PHE A 478 0.17 -18.96 -1.07
CA PHE A 478 1.02 -20.06 -0.61
C PHE A 478 2.39 -19.97 -1.27
N ARG A 479 3.43 -20.23 -0.48
CA ARG A 479 4.84 -20.14 -0.90
C ARG A 479 5.60 -21.35 -0.36
N THR A 480 6.68 -21.69 -1.04
CA THR A 480 7.71 -22.65 -0.62
C THR A 480 9.08 -22.13 -1.03
N ASP A 481 10.18 -22.68 -0.48
CA ASP A 481 11.52 -22.32 -0.93
C ASP A 481 11.69 -22.52 -2.45
N GLU A 482 11.14 -23.62 -3.00
CA GLU A 482 11.24 -23.91 -4.44
C GLU A 482 10.47 -22.89 -5.29
N SER A 483 9.27 -22.49 -4.85
CA SER A 483 8.49 -21.48 -5.57
C SER A 483 9.19 -20.12 -5.56
N LEU A 484 9.75 -19.70 -4.41
CA LEU A 484 10.43 -18.42 -4.28
C LEU A 484 11.77 -18.41 -5.03
N ALA A 485 12.52 -19.52 -5.00
CA ALA A 485 13.75 -19.68 -5.77
C ALA A 485 13.52 -19.52 -7.27
N ARG A 486 12.40 -20.02 -7.82
CA ARG A 486 12.04 -19.82 -9.23
C ARG A 486 11.83 -18.35 -9.57
N VAL A 487 11.19 -17.59 -8.67
CA VAL A 487 11.03 -16.15 -8.89
C VAL A 487 12.37 -15.43 -8.81
N THR A 488 13.24 -15.80 -7.87
CA THR A 488 14.62 -15.27 -7.79
C THR A 488 15.39 -15.48 -9.10
N GLU A 489 15.36 -16.69 -9.67
CA GLU A 489 16.00 -17.00 -10.96
C GLU A 489 15.42 -16.19 -12.13
N THR A 490 14.09 -16.03 -12.14
CA THR A 490 13.40 -15.21 -13.15
C THR A 490 13.79 -13.75 -13.02
N LEU A 491 13.77 -13.19 -11.81
CA LEU A 491 14.15 -11.80 -11.53
C LEU A 491 15.58 -11.53 -11.97
N HIS A 492 16.52 -12.43 -11.68
CA HIS A 492 17.88 -12.35 -12.19
C HIS A 492 17.91 -12.20 -13.71
N THR A 493 17.20 -13.08 -14.42
CA THR A 493 17.10 -13.05 -15.88
C THR A 493 16.46 -11.76 -16.39
N LEU A 494 15.39 -11.30 -15.75
CA LEU A 494 14.67 -10.09 -16.12
C LEU A 494 15.50 -8.83 -15.89
N ARG A 495 16.26 -8.73 -14.80
CA ARG A 495 17.17 -7.60 -14.52
C ARG A 495 18.26 -7.49 -15.61
N ASN A 496 18.84 -8.62 -16.01
CA ASN A 496 19.81 -8.64 -17.12
C ASN A 496 19.19 -8.20 -18.45
N ARG A 497 17.99 -8.72 -18.77
CA ARG A 497 17.27 -8.35 -19.99
C ARG A 497 16.78 -6.90 -19.95
N PHE A 498 16.50 -6.36 -18.77
CA PHE A 498 16.10 -4.96 -18.59
C PHE A 498 17.17 -4.00 -19.10
N MET A 499 18.46 -4.35 -19.00
CA MET A 499 19.55 -3.55 -19.57
C MET A 499 19.52 -3.44 -21.10
N GLN A 500 18.72 -4.29 -21.78
CA GLN A 500 18.54 -4.33 -23.23
C GLN A 500 17.13 -3.88 -23.66
N VAL A 501 16.37 -3.22 -22.79
CA VAL A 501 15.05 -2.68 -23.16
C VAL A 501 15.18 -1.56 -24.17
N SER A 502 14.27 -1.55 -25.14
CA SER A 502 14.14 -0.47 -26.11
C SER A 502 12.89 0.36 -25.81
N VAL A 503 13.08 1.66 -25.59
CA VAL A 503 11.99 2.64 -25.59
C VAL A 503 11.75 3.06 -27.03
N GLN A 504 10.58 2.78 -27.59
CA GLN A 504 10.26 3.11 -28.97
C GLN A 504 9.95 4.59 -29.16
N ASP A 505 9.25 5.20 -28.20
CA ASP A 505 9.00 6.64 -28.23
C ASP A 505 10.27 7.41 -27.85
N LYS A 506 10.86 8.09 -28.83
CA LYS A 506 12.05 8.95 -28.64
C LYS A 506 11.69 10.42 -28.35
N GLY A 507 10.40 10.73 -28.26
CA GLY A 507 9.87 12.04 -27.92
C GLY A 507 10.17 12.47 -26.48
N LYS A 508 9.90 13.74 -26.18
CA LYS A 508 10.03 14.30 -24.82
C LYS A 508 8.68 14.48 -24.13
N ARG A 509 7.68 15.00 -24.84
CA ARG A 509 6.36 15.32 -24.30
C ARG A 509 5.50 14.07 -24.19
N PHE A 510 4.85 13.88 -23.05
CA PHE A 510 3.94 12.77 -22.77
C PHE A 510 4.52 11.39 -23.13
N ASN A 511 5.84 11.21 -22.95
CA ASN A 511 6.50 9.96 -23.27
C ASN A 511 6.26 8.92 -22.17
N THR A 512 5.10 8.25 -22.25
CA THR A 512 4.71 7.20 -21.30
C THR A 512 5.50 5.91 -21.48
N ASP A 513 5.99 5.62 -22.69
CA ASP A 513 6.85 4.45 -22.95
C ASP A 513 8.16 4.51 -22.15
N LEU A 514 8.78 5.70 -22.10
CA LEU A 514 9.95 5.97 -21.27
C LEU A 514 9.65 5.79 -19.78
N LEU A 515 8.55 6.36 -19.29
CA LEU A 515 8.21 6.30 -17.87
C LEU A 515 7.77 4.90 -17.43
N GLU A 516 7.11 4.15 -18.29
CA GLU A 516 6.80 2.74 -18.02
C GLU A 516 8.08 1.89 -17.92
N ALA A 517 9.13 2.21 -18.68
CA ALA A 517 10.44 1.58 -18.52
C ALA A 517 11.05 1.92 -17.15
N VAL A 518 10.97 3.18 -16.71
CA VAL A 518 11.45 3.60 -15.39
C VAL A 518 10.68 2.89 -14.26
N GLU A 519 9.35 2.86 -14.34
CA GLU A 519 8.48 2.17 -13.39
C GLU A 519 8.74 0.66 -13.36
N LEU A 520 9.04 0.02 -14.50
CA LEU A 520 9.46 -1.38 -14.52
C LEU A 520 10.76 -1.60 -13.72
N GLY A 521 11.71 -0.67 -13.79
CA GLY A 521 12.92 -0.73 -12.97
C GLY A 521 12.60 -0.76 -11.48
N PHE A 522 11.68 0.08 -11.00
CA PHE A 522 11.24 0.04 -9.60
C PHE A 522 10.53 -1.28 -9.26
N LEU A 523 9.65 -1.77 -10.13
CA LEU A 523 8.97 -3.05 -9.91
C LEU A 523 9.94 -4.23 -9.80
N LEU A 524 11.02 -4.26 -10.60
CA LEU A 524 12.04 -5.31 -10.53
C LEU A 524 12.84 -5.24 -9.23
N ASP A 525 13.23 -4.04 -8.79
CA ASP A 525 13.93 -3.84 -7.51
C ASP A 525 13.06 -4.33 -6.34
N LEU A 526 11.80 -3.88 -6.28
CA LEU A 526 10.91 -4.19 -5.17
C LEU A 526 10.48 -5.66 -5.17
N ALA A 527 10.26 -6.28 -6.33
CA ALA A 527 9.93 -7.70 -6.41
C ALA A 527 11.09 -8.58 -5.90
N GLU A 528 12.34 -8.19 -6.16
CA GLU A 528 13.52 -8.87 -5.63
C GLU A 528 13.57 -8.78 -4.10
N VAL A 529 13.36 -7.58 -3.53
CA VAL A 529 13.31 -7.42 -2.06
C VAL A 529 12.17 -8.25 -1.45
N VAL A 530 10.96 -8.23 -2.03
CA VAL A 530 9.81 -9.02 -1.56
C VAL A 530 10.13 -10.51 -1.52
N VAL A 531 10.68 -11.06 -2.60
CA VAL A 531 10.98 -12.50 -2.71
C VAL A 531 12.14 -12.89 -1.82
N TYR A 532 13.17 -12.06 -1.74
CA TYR A 532 14.34 -12.31 -0.92
C TYR A 532 13.99 -12.34 0.57
N SER A 533 13.24 -11.33 1.05
CA SER A 533 12.71 -11.31 2.42
C SER A 533 11.78 -12.49 2.70
N ALA A 534 10.90 -12.84 1.75
CA ALA A 534 9.97 -13.96 1.88
C ALA A 534 10.68 -15.32 1.97
N ARG A 535 11.82 -15.45 1.29
CA ARG A 535 12.61 -16.70 1.31
C ARG A 535 13.36 -16.86 2.63
N ASN A 536 13.88 -15.74 3.18
CA ASN A 536 14.60 -15.71 4.45
C ASN A 536 13.70 -15.96 5.68
N ARG A 537 12.46 -15.48 5.66
CA ARG A 537 11.48 -15.73 6.73
C ARG A 537 10.94 -17.16 6.65
N LYS A 538 11.45 -18.05 7.52
CA LYS A 538 11.09 -19.48 7.56
C LYS A 538 10.02 -19.77 8.62
N GLU A 539 8.91 -19.04 8.52
CA GLU A 539 7.69 -19.23 9.33
C GLU A 539 6.44 -18.94 8.48
N SER A 540 5.26 -19.10 9.07
CA SER A 540 4.00 -18.63 8.51
C SER A 540 3.30 -17.68 9.47
N ARG A 541 3.07 -16.43 9.04
CA ARG A 541 2.49 -15.35 9.83
C ARG A 541 1.63 -14.44 8.94
N GLY A 542 0.38 -14.20 9.33
CA GLY A 542 -0.54 -13.32 8.58
C GLY A 542 -0.61 -13.62 7.07
N GLY A 543 -0.29 -12.62 6.24
CA GLY A 543 -0.28 -12.70 4.77
C GLY A 543 0.91 -13.45 4.16
N HIS A 544 1.87 -13.90 4.97
CA HIS A 544 2.98 -14.75 4.54
C HIS A 544 2.75 -16.20 4.99
N MET A 545 2.48 -17.10 4.03
CA MET A 545 2.27 -18.51 4.30
C MET A 545 3.29 -19.36 3.53
N ARG A 546 4.13 -20.08 4.28
CA ARG A 546 5.13 -21.02 3.80
C ARG A 546 4.64 -22.44 4.06
N ASP A 547 4.31 -23.21 3.03
CA ASP A 547 3.83 -24.59 3.21
C ASP A 547 4.94 -25.51 3.77
N ASP A 548 6.20 -25.20 3.46
CA ASP A 548 7.39 -25.82 4.01
C ASP A 548 7.74 -25.37 5.44
N TYR A 549 7.14 -24.25 5.91
CA TYR A 549 7.26 -23.74 7.28
C TYR A 549 5.88 -23.27 7.81
N PRO A 550 4.90 -24.18 8.01
CA PRO A 550 3.48 -23.83 8.14
C PRO A 550 3.08 -23.22 9.49
N LYS A 551 4.04 -23.08 10.42
CA LYS A 551 3.78 -22.59 11.79
C LYS A 551 4.37 -21.20 11.97
N ARG A 552 3.68 -20.40 12.77
CA ARG A 552 4.20 -19.15 13.32
C ARG A 552 5.33 -19.45 14.31
N ASP A 553 6.41 -18.70 14.24
CA ASP A 553 7.59 -18.83 15.11
C ASP A 553 7.83 -17.51 15.83
N ASP A 554 7.29 -17.42 17.05
CA ASP A 554 7.41 -16.20 17.86
C ASP A 554 8.79 -16.05 18.52
N GLU A 555 9.62 -17.12 18.55
CA GLU A 555 10.95 -17.06 19.16
C GLU A 555 11.96 -16.43 18.21
N ASN A 556 11.92 -16.78 16.92
CA ASN A 556 12.93 -16.35 15.95
C ASN A 556 12.45 -15.23 15.02
N TYR A 557 11.14 -15.13 14.76
CA TYR A 557 10.60 -14.29 13.68
C TYR A 557 9.54 -13.27 14.14
N MET A 558 9.33 -13.09 15.45
CA MET A 558 8.52 -11.98 15.97
C MET A 558 9.31 -10.65 15.97
N GLN A 559 9.77 -10.26 14.78
CA GLN A 559 10.59 -9.10 14.49
C GLN A 559 10.31 -8.66 13.06
N HIS A 560 10.42 -7.37 12.79
CA HIS A 560 10.29 -6.82 11.44
C HIS A 560 11.54 -7.15 10.62
N THR A 561 11.33 -7.52 9.35
CA THR A 561 12.44 -7.69 8.40
C THR A 561 12.89 -6.33 7.91
N MET A 562 14.16 -5.99 8.06
CA MET A 562 14.75 -4.76 7.53
C MET A 562 15.70 -5.11 6.39
N ALA A 563 15.37 -4.74 5.15
CA ALA A 563 16.21 -4.96 3.98
C ALA A 563 17.00 -3.69 3.63
N TYR A 564 18.30 -3.84 3.36
CA TYR A 564 19.23 -2.77 2.98
C TYR A 564 19.92 -3.07 1.66
N LEU A 565 20.09 -2.04 0.83
CA LEU A 565 20.93 -2.11 -0.36
C LEU A 565 22.38 -1.78 0.02
N THR A 566 23.25 -2.80 0.11
CA THR A 566 24.62 -2.66 0.66
C THR A 566 25.73 -2.95 -0.35
N GLY A 567 25.41 -3.57 -1.48
CA GLY A 567 26.36 -3.98 -2.51
C GLY A 567 26.06 -3.41 -3.89
N ASP A 568 26.59 -4.05 -4.94
CA ASP A 568 26.32 -3.66 -6.32
C ASP A 568 24.89 -4.02 -6.72
N PRO A 569 23.97 -3.06 -6.92
CA PRO A 569 22.58 -3.34 -7.31
C PRO A 569 22.46 -4.06 -8.67
N HIS A 570 23.54 -4.13 -9.45
CA HIS A 570 23.60 -4.86 -10.71
C HIS A 570 24.10 -6.30 -10.55
N SER A 571 24.43 -6.74 -9.32
CA SER A 571 24.82 -8.13 -9.11
C SER A 571 23.70 -9.08 -9.52
N SER A 572 24.12 -10.25 -10.00
CA SER A 572 23.24 -11.34 -10.37
C SER A 572 22.57 -12.02 -9.17
N LEU A 573 23.16 -11.92 -7.98
CA LEU A 573 22.70 -12.62 -6.78
C LEU A 573 22.21 -11.60 -5.76
N ALA A 574 20.97 -11.76 -5.30
CA ALA A 574 20.37 -10.88 -4.29
C ALA A 574 21.22 -10.80 -3.02
N ASP A 575 21.86 -11.90 -2.59
CA ASP A 575 22.76 -11.94 -1.42
C ASP A 575 23.97 -11.00 -1.53
N ASP A 576 24.39 -10.63 -2.74
CA ASP A 576 25.56 -9.76 -2.95
C ASP A 576 25.23 -8.28 -2.70
N HIS A 577 23.94 -7.90 -2.75
CA HIS A 577 23.51 -6.50 -2.64
C HIS A 577 22.37 -6.24 -1.67
N ILE A 578 21.67 -7.27 -1.18
CA ILE A 578 20.62 -7.15 -0.17
C ILE A 578 21.12 -7.75 1.14
N THR A 579 21.22 -6.92 2.17
CA THR A 579 21.46 -7.38 3.55
C THR A 579 20.15 -7.28 4.33
N LEU A 580 19.82 -8.34 5.07
CA LEU A 580 18.68 -8.35 5.99
C LEU A 580 19.16 -8.17 7.43
N ASP A 581 18.49 -7.28 8.14
CA ASP A 581 18.56 -7.11 9.60
C ASP A 581 17.15 -7.25 10.19
N TRP A 582 17.04 -7.15 11.51
CA TRP A 582 15.80 -7.34 12.25
C TRP A 582 15.55 -6.20 13.22
N LYS A 583 14.35 -5.60 13.12
CA LYS A 583 13.87 -4.59 14.08
C LYS A 583 12.90 -5.25 15.05
N PRO A 584 13.09 -5.15 16.38
CA PRO A 584 12.14 -5.68 17.35
C PRO A 584 10.76 -5.02 17.21
N VAL A 585 9.69 -5.81 17.33
CA VAL A 585 8.32 -5.29 17.42
C VAL A 585 8.08 -4.62 18.78
N VAL A 586 7.37 -3.49 18.80
CA VAL A 586 7.02 -2.78 20.04
C VAL A 586 5.82 -3.46 20.70
N ILE A 587 6.04 -4.11 21.84
CA ILE A 587 4.99 -4.77 22.63
C ILE A 587 4.73 -4.00 23.92
N THR A 588 3.48 -3.58 24.16
CA THR A 588 3.09 -2.83 25.37
C THR A 588 2.19 -3.67 26.29
N ARG A 589 0.99 -4.04 25.85
CA ARG A 589 -0.05 -4.67 26.69
C ARG A 589 -0.44 -6.07 26.22
N TYR A 590 -0.59 -6.28 24.92
CA TYR A 590 -1.20 -7.48 24.37
C TYR A 590 -0.14 -8.51 23.97
N GLN A 591 0.03 -9.54 24.80
CA GLN A 591 1.00 -10.60 24.52
C GLN A 591 0.54 -11.50 23.36
N PRO A 592 1.49 -12.06 22.58
CA PRO A 592 1.18 -13.03 21.55
C PRO A 592 0.39 -14.22 22.10
N MET A 593 -0.64 -14.61 21.36
CA MET A 593 -1.39 -15.83 21.60
C MET A 593 -1.73 -16.48 20.27
N GLU A 594 -2.26 -17.71 20.33
CA GLU A 594 -2.73 -18.40 19.14
C GLU A 594 -3.84 -17.58 18.45
N ARG A 595 -3.63 -17.27 17.17
CA ARG A 595 -4.54 -16.42 16.38
C ARG A 595 -5.65 -17.27 15.75
N LYS A 596 -6.78 -17.39 16.46
CA LYS A 596 -8.00 -18.10 16.00
C LYS A 596 -9.20 -17.19 15.85
N TYR A 597 -10.11 -17.57 14.94
CA TYR A 597 -11.30 -16.80 14.54
C TYR A 597 -12.49 -17.70 14.26
#